data_AF-A0A843H1N8-F1
#
_entry.id   AF-A0A843H1N8-F1
#
_cell.length_a   1.000
_cell.length_b   1.000
_cell.length_c   1.000
_cell.angle_alpha   90.00
_cell.angle_beta   90.00
_cell.angle_gamma   90.00
#
_symmetry.space_group_name_H-M   'P 1'
#
loop_
_entity.id
_entity.type
_entity.pdbx_description
1 polymer ?
#
loop_
_entity_poly.entity_id
_entity_poly.type
_entity_poly.pdbx_seq_one_letter_code
_entity_poly.pdbx_strand_id
1 'polypeptide(L)'
;MKSTIAKKTEGYGYKYTELADINKYCEDNGIRYYQEVETSEINQKDYIITYIEKGDKVEKHRGCQIVEAVLQGIKNPVQEYGSSLTYCRRYSLLMALGLATEDDDGASLTVKKEATKEDADKWSFTFGKYKGKTMNEVIQEDSNYMKWFLDTKASEYDIKCYELLTGEKLPTEEESKQRLELMAKLNELVEETECDYEALKRHYKVSSNNEMTIAQLQEAISTLEKRL
;
A
#
# COMPACT_ATOMS: atom_id res chain seq x y z
N MET A 1 3.47 -41.24 -14.37
CA MET A 1 3.37 -40.47 -13.11
C MET A 1 2.41 -39.32 -13.38
N LYS A 2 1.24 -39.27 -12.73
CA LYS A 2 0.28 -38.16 -12.91
C LYS A 2 0.70 -37.02 -11.98
N SER A 3 1.07 -35.88 -12.54
CA SER A 3 1.67 -34.72 -11.85
C SER A 3 0.67 -33.59 -11.58
N THR A 4 -0.63 -33.89 -11.49
CA THR A 4 -1.68 -32.87 -11.33
C THR A 4 -2.64 -33.22 -10.20
N ILE A 5 -2.88 -32.24 -9.33
CA ILE A 5 -3.78 -32.31 -8.17
C ILE A 5 -5.06 -31.51 -8.50
N ALA A 6 -6.25 -32.09 -8.29
CA ALA A 6 -7.53 -31.52 -8.69
C ALA A 6 -8.18 -30.64 -7.59
N LYS A 7 -8.86 -29.56 -8.01
CA LYS A 7 -9.40 -28.44 -7.21
C LYS A 7 -10.71 -28.77 -6.46
N LYS A 8 -10.88 -28.23 -5.24
CA LYS A 8 -12.20 -27.97 -4.62
C LYS A 8 -12.19 -26.79 -3.61
N THR A 9 -12.62 -25.60 -4.05
CA THR A 9 -13.71 -24.76 -3.45
C THR A 9 -13.82 -23.39 -4.14
N GLU A 10 -15.04 -22.84 -4.17
CA GLU A 10 -15.37 -21.52 -4.73
C GLU A 10 -15.26 -20.42 -3.64
N GLY A 11 -14.24 -19.57 -3.76
CA GLY A 11 -14.12 -18.32 -3.04
C GLY A 11 -13.48 -17.26 -3.94
N TYR A 12 -14.11 -16.09 -4.04
CA TYR A 12 -13.69 -14.89 -4.81
C TYR A 12 -12.71 -15.16 -5.96
N GLY A 13 -13.16 -15.79 -7.04
CA GLY A 13 -12.57 -15.70 -8.38
C GLY A 13 -11.14 -16.21 -8.63
N TYR A 14 -10.35 -16.51 -7.60
CA TYR A 14 -8.95 -16.92 -7.74
C TYR A 14 -8.78 -18.43 -7.51
N LYS A 15 -8.05 -19.12 -8.40
CA LYS A 15 -7.99 -20.59 -8.47
C LYS A 15 -6.65 -21.14 -7.98
N TYR A 16 -6.33 -20.94 -6.71
CA TYR A 16 -5.10 -21.48 -6.13
C TYR A 16 -5.22 -22.96 -5.75
N THR A 17 -4.09 -23.67 -5.68
CA THR A 17 -4.01 -24.99 -5.01
C THR A 17 -3.95 -24.76 -3.51
N GLU A 18 -4.75 -25.43 -2.70
CA GLU A 18 -4.74 -25.22 -1.25
C GLU A 18 -3.59 -25.97 -0.58
N LEU A 19 -3.09 -25.45 0.55
CA LEU A 19 -2.03 -26.14 1.30
C LEU A 19 -2.47 -27.56 1.72
N ALA A 20 -3.75 -27.74 2.01
CA ALA A 20 -4.34 -29.04 2.34
C ALA A 20 -4.21 -30.06 1.18
N ASP A 21 -4.34 -29.61 -0.06
CA ASP A 21 -4.22 -30.50 -1.23
C ASP A 21 -2.77 -30.94 -1.43
N ILE A 22 -1.81 -30.05 -1.16
CA ILE A 22 -0.38 -30.36 -1.21
C ILE A 22 0.00 -31.32 -0.07
N ASN A 23 -0.55 -31.12 1.13
CA ASN A 23 -0.36 -32.05 2.25
C ASN A 23 -0.85 -33.45 1.90
N LYS A 24 -2.05 -33.54 1.33
CA LYS A 24 -2.61 -34.80 0.86
C LYS A 24 -1.69 -35.48 -0.17
N TYR A 25 -1.17 -34.71 -1.13
CA TYR A 25 -0.20 -35.24 -2.10
C TYR A 25 1.06 -35.77 -1.41
N CYS A 26 1.61 -35.04 -0.43
CA CYS A 26 2.76 -35.50 0.34
C CYS A 26 2.46 -36.82 1.07
N GLU A 27 1.31 -36.92 1.75
CA GLU A 27 0.87 -38.13 2.44
C GLU A 27 0.71 -39.32 1.49
N ASP A 28 -0.01 -39.12 0.38
CA ASP A 28 -0.28 -40.16 -0.63
C ASP A 28 1.01 -40.67 -1.29
N ASN A 29 2.08 -39.86 -1.29
CA ASN A 29 3.40 -40.22 -1.85
C ASN A 29 4.46 -40.54 -0.78
N GLY A 30 4.10 -40.59 0.50
CA GLY A 30 5.03 -40.89 1.60
C GLY A 30 6.13 -39.84 1.80
N ILE A 31 5.89 -38.61 1.38
CA ILE A 31 6.82 -37.48 1.52
C ILE A 31 6.54 -36.80 2.86
N ARG A 32 7.58 -36.61 3.67
CA ARG A 32 7.51 -35.76 4.86
C ARG A 32 8.22 -34.46 4.58
N TYR A 33 7.73 -33.38 5.17
CA TYR A 33 8.37 -32.09 5.05
C TYR A 33 8.14 -31.24 6.29
N TYR A 34 9.00 -30.26 6.49
CA TYR A 34 8.78 -29.17 7.44
C TYR A 34 9.33 -27.86 6.88
N GLN A 35 8.90 -26.75 7.47
CA GLN A 35 9.28 -25.41 7.04
C GLN A 35 9.73 -24.56 8.21
N GLU A 36 10.78 -23.78 7.98
CA GLU A 36 11.35 -22.82 8.91
C GLU A 36 11.47 -21.45 8.24
N VAL A 37 11.75 -20.43 9.04
CA VAL A 37 12.08 -19.09 8.55
C VAL A 37 13.57 -18.84 8.80
N GLU A 38 14.28 -18.40 7.77
CA GLU A 38 15.68 -18.00 7.87
C GLU A 38 15.83 -16.55 7.38
N THR A 39 16.41 -15.69 8.22
CA THR A 39 16.71 -14.30 7.86
C THR A 39 18.05 -14.26 7.11
N SER A 40 18.05 -13.65 5.93
CA SER A 40 19.27 -13.52 5.12
C SER A 40 20.16 -12.40 5.64
N GLU A 41 21.41 -12.71 5.98
CA GLU A 41 22.41 -11.74 6.47
C GLU A 41 22.78 -10.63 5.45
N ILE A 42 22.49 -10.85 4.16
CA ILE A 42 22.85 -9.91 3.08
C ILE A 42 21.82 -8.77 2.98
N ASN A 43 20.54 -9.10 3.12
CA ASN A 43 19.45 -8.16 2.87
C ASN A 43 18.47 -8.03 4.04
N GLN A 44 18.73 -8.70 5.16
CA GLN A 44 17.92 -8.70 6.38
C GLN A 44 16.45 -9.07 6.16
N LYS A 45 16.17 -9.88 5.14
CA LYS A 45 14.81 -10.35 4.81
C LYS A 45 14.65 -11.82 5.16
N ASP A 46 13.42 -12.16 5.53
CA ASP A 46 13.04 -13.53 5.89
C ASP A 46 12.65 -14.35 4.67
N TYR A 47 13.06 -15.61 4.66
CA TYR A 47 12.76 -16.58 3.61
C TYR A 47 12.19 -17.85 4.23
N ILE A 48 11.25 -18.47 3.52
CA ILE A 48 10.80 -19.81 3.87
C ILE A 48 11.86 -20.82 3.44
N ILE A 49 12.33 -21.61 4.38
CA ILE A 49 13.18 -22.77 4.11
C ILE A 49 12.29 -24.01 4.20
N THR A 50 12.31 -24.83 3.15
CA THR A 50 11.55 -26.09 3.10
C THR A 50 12.50 -27.27 3.11
N TYR A 51 12.28 -28.20 4.03
CA TYR A 51 13.02 -29.45 4.11
C TYR A 51 12.12 -30.58 3.65
N ILE A 52 12.57 -31.36 2.67
CA ILE A 52 11.85 -32.53 2.16
C ILE A 52 12.60 -33.79 2.57
N GLU A 53 11.93 -34.71 3.26
CA GLU A 53 12.46 -36.01 3.64
C GLU A 53 11.99 -37.07 2.63
N LYS A 54 12.95 -37.76 2.01
CA LYS A 54 12.73 -38.90 1.10
C LYS A 54 13.56 -40.08 1.59
N GLY A 55 12.96 -40.92 2.43
CA GLY A 55 13.68 -41.99 3.12
C GLY A 55 14.72 -41.40 4.10
N ASP A 56 15.99 -41.81 3.97
CA ASP A 56 17.08 -41.35 4.85
C ASP A 56 17.71 -40.00 4.42
N LYS A 57 17.21 -39.38 3.35
CA LYS A 57 17.75 -38.13 2.82
C LYS A 57 16.83 -36.95 3.13
N VAL A 58 17.44 -35.86 3.59
CA VAL A 58 16.78 -34.57 3.79
C VAL A 58 17.34 -33.56 2.79
N GLU A 59 16.47 -33.00 1.96
CA GLU A 59 16.83 -31.96 0.99
C GLU A 59 16.38 -30.59 1.51
N LYS A 60 17.30 -29.64 1.61
CA LYS A 60 17.02 -28.24 1.98
C LYS A 60 16.79 -27.40 0.72
N HIS A 61 15.67 -26.68 0.69
CA HIS A 61 15.29 -25.77 -0.40
C HIS A 61 14.99 -24.38 0.14
N ARG A 62 15.59 -23.35 -0.45
CA ARG A 62 15.24 -21.96 -0.16
C ARG A 62 14.06 -21.55 -1.03
N GLY A 63 12.96 -21.19 -0.39
CA GLY A 63 11.71 -20.77 -1.01
C GLY A 63 11.56 -19.26 -1.11
N CYS A 64 10.30 -18.82 -1.12
CA CYS A 64 9.92 -17.42 -1.27
C CYS A 64 10.45 -16.54 -0.12
N GLN A 65 10.77 -15.29 -0.46
CA GLN A 65 10.89 -14.23 0.53
C GLN A 65 9.52 -14.01 1.18
N ILE A 66 9.47 -13.84 2.50
CA ILE A 66 8.26 -13.37 3.18
C ILE A 66 8.08 -11.89 2.82
N VAL A 67 6.88 -11.55 2.36
CA VAL A 67 6.51 -10.17 1.99
C VAL A 67 5.39 -9.69 2.89
N GLU A 68 5.36 -8.41 3.22
CA GLU A 68 4.19 -7.80 3.85
C GLU A 68 3.19 -7.45 2.75
N ALA A 69 2.11 -8.22 2.66
CA ALA A 69 1.04 -7.97 1.70
C ALA A 69 -0.02 -7.09 2.36
N VAL A 70 -0.40 -5.99 1.70
CA VAL A 70 -1.54 -5.17 2.11
C VAL A 70 -2.80 -5.75 1.44
N LEU A 71 -3.74 -6.26 2.22
CA LEU A 71 -4.98 -6.82 1.70
C LEU A 71 -6.07 -5.75 1.72
N GLN A 72 -6.61 -5.42 0.54
CA GLN A 72 -7.69 -4.44 0.41
C GLN A 72 -8.89 -4.84 1.28
N GLY A 73 -9.21 -4.03 2.29
CA GLY A 73 -10.39 -4.18 3.14
C GLY A 73 -10.16 -4.92 4.46
N ILE A 74 -9.00 -5.54 4.70
CA ILE A 74 -8.63 -6.13 5.99
C ILE A 74 -7.75 -5.14 6.74
N LYS A 75 -8.21 -4.63 7.88
CA LYS A 75 -7.49 -3.61 8.66
C LYS A 75 -6.58 -4.17 9.76
N ASN A 76 -6.48 -5.50 9.89
CA ASN A 76 -5.72 -6.13 10.95
C ASN A 76 -4.36 -6.63 10.41
N PRO A 77 -3.24 -5.99 10.80
CA PRO A 77 -1.90 -6.36 10.33
C PRO A 77 -1.54 -7.83 10.58
N VAL A 78 -2.03 -8.43 11.67
CA VAL A 78 -1.76 -9.83 12.01
C VAL A 78 -2.44 -10.77 11.01
N GLN A 79 -3.65 -10.43 10.57
CA GLN A 79 -4.39 -11.22 9.59
C GLN A 79 -3.78 -11.10 8.19
N GLU A 80 -3.31 -9.90 7.84
CA GLU A 80 -2.57 -9.66 6.60
C GLU A 80 -1.26 -10.44 6.55
N TYR A 81 -0.46 -10.36 7.62
CA TYR A 81 0.77 -11.13 7.76
C TYR A 81 0.51 -12.64 7.71
N GLY A 82 -0.50 -13.13 8.44
CA GLY A 82 -0.87 -14.55 8.43
C GLY A 82 -1.28 -15.06 7.04
N SER A 83 -1.97 -14.22 6.26
CA SER A 83 -2.35 -14.53 4.88
C SER A 83 -1.13 -14.58 3.97
N SER A 84 -0.24 -13.59 4.07
CA SER A 84 1.01 -13.56 3.29
C SER A 84 1.93 -14.74 3.63
N LEU A 85 2.09 -15.06 4.91
CA LEU A 85 2.89 -16.19 5.37
C LEU A 85 2.35 -17.52 4.81
N THR A 86 1.02 -17.69 4.82
CA THR A 86 0.37 -18.88 4.25
C THR A 86 0.65 -19.02 2.76
N TYR A 87 0.61 -17.90 2.03
CA TYR A 87 0.94 -17.85 0.61
C TYR A 87 2.41 -18.24 0.37
N CYS A 88 3.36 -17.59 1.04
CA CYS A 88 4.79 -17.89 0.89
C CYS A 88 5.12 -19.36 1.22
N ARG A 89 4.52 -19.92 2.28
CA ARG A 89 4.70 -21.33 2.65
C ARG A 89 4.23 -22.28 1.55
N ARG A 90 3.06 -22.02 0.98
CA ARG A 90 2.49 -22.82 -0.11
C ARG A 90 3.41 -22.87 -1.33
N TYR A 91 3.82 -21.72 -1.85
CA TYR A 91 4.62 -21.67 -3.09
C TYR A 91 6.03 -22.22 -2.88
N SER A 92 6.62 -22.00 -1.70
CA SER A 92 7.92 -22.59 -1.35
C SER A 92 7.87 -24.12 -1.36
N LEU A 93 6.77 -24.71 -0.88
CA LEU A 93 6.57 -26.16 -0.88
C LEU A 93 6.35 -26.70 -2.30
N LEU A 94 5.53 -26.03 -3.12
CA LEU A 94 5.33 -26.40 -4.51
C LEU A 94 6.64 -26.43 -5.30
N MET A 95 7.47 -25.39 -5.13
CA MET A 95 8.80 -25.34 -5.76
C MET A 95 9.72 -26.46 -5.27
N ALA A 96 9.77 -26.73 -3.96
CA ALA A 96 10.59 -27.80 -3.39
C ALA A 96 10.16 -29.21 -3.89
N LEU A 97 8.87 -29.39 -4.17
CA LEU A 97 8.31 -30.64 -4.71
C LEU A 97 8.35 -30.72 -6.24
N GLY A 98 8.68 -29.63 -6.94
CA GLY A 98 8.63 -29.55 -8.40
C GLY A 98 7.22 -29.67 -8.96
N LEU A 99 6.21 -29.23 -8.21
CA LEU A 99 4.81 -29.25 -8.61
C LEU A 99 4.44 -27.93 -9.28
N ALA A 100 3.92 -28.00 -10.50
CA ALA A 100 3.33 -26.86 -11.18
C ALA A 100 1.85 -26.73 -10.78
N THR A 101 1.39 -25.51 -10.53
CA THR A 101 -0.04 -25.21 -10.43
C THR A 101 -0.57 -24.87 -11.82
N GLU A 102 -1.82 -25.22 -12.11
CA GLU A 102 -2.47 -24.89 -13.40
C GLU A 102 -2.67 -23.38 -13.62
N ASP A 103 -2.39 -22.55 -12.61
CA ASP A 103 -2.68 -21.09 -12.56
C ASP A 103 -1.37 -20.25 -12.51
N ASP A 104 -0.22 -20.85 -12.83
CA ASP A 104 1.10 -20.18 -12.85
C ASP A 104 1.32 -19.25 -14.07
N ASP A 105 0.22 -18.73 -14.65
CA ASP A 105 0.22 -17.55 -15.52
C ASP A 105 0.14 -16.28 -14.65
N GLY A 106 1.12 -16.11 -13.74
CA GLY A 106 1.57 -14.80 -13.27
C GLY A 106 0.56 -13.87 -12.56
N ALA A 107 -0.52 -14.37 -11.96
CA ALA A 107 -1.56 -13.51 -11.39
C ALA A 107 -1.58 -13.49 -9.85
N SER A 108 -0.47 -13.13 -9.18
CA SER A 108 -0.50 -12.76 -7.74
C SER A 108 0.72 -12.06 -7.16
N LEU A 109 1.74 -11.76 -7.96
CA LEU A 109 2.66 -10.67 -7.64
C LEU A 109 2.29 -9.50 -8.54
N THR A 110 1.15 -8.85 -8.29
CA THR A 110 1.00 -7.47 -8.71
C THR A 110 2.07 -6.68 -7.97
N VAL A 111 3.21 -6.48 -8.64
CA VAL A 111 4.02 -5.27 -8.46
C VAL A 111 3.03 -4.13 -8.25
N LYS A 112 3.16 -3.34 -7.17
CA LYS A 112 2.29 -2.16 -6.92
C LYS A 112 2.04 -1.49 -8.27
N LYS A 113 0.87 -1.68 -8.87
CA LYS A 113 0.60 -1.17 -10.21
C LYS A 113 0.58 0.32 -10.03
N GLU A 114 1.59 1.02 -10.56
CA GLU A 114 1.56 2.47 -10.57
C GLU A 114 0.29 2.88 -11.32
N ALA A 115 -0.49 3.79 -10.73
CA ALA A 115 -1.69 4.28 -11.36
C ALA A 115 -1.31 4.91 -12.72
N THR A 116 -2.01 4.51 -13.78
CA THR A 116 -1.92 5.17 -15.08
C THR A 116 -3.11 6.10 -15.26
N LYS A 117 -3.01 7.05 -16.19
CA LYS A 117 -4.12 7.97 -16.48
C LYS A 117 -5.40 7.23 -16.91
N GLU A 118 -5.25 6.17 -17.71
CA GLU A 118 -6.37 5.34 -18.14
C GLU A 118 -7.02 4.57 -16.97
N ASP A 119 -6.23 4.12 -15.99
CA ASP A 119 -6.77 3.51 -14.77
C ASP A 119 -7.52 4.55 -13.92
N ALA A 120 -6.97 5.76 -13.79
CA ALA A 120 -7.57 6.85 -13.04
C ALA A 120 -8.92 7.30 -13.65
N ASP A 121 -9.00 7.38 -14.98
CA ASP A 121 -10.24 7.72 -15.69
C ASP A 121 -11.36 6.69 -15.46
N LYS A 122 -11.01 5.42 -15.27
CA LYS A 122 -11.96 4.33 -15.01
C LYS A 122 -12.22 4.09 -13.52
N TRP A 123 -11.46 4.74 -12.64
CA TRP A 123 -11.60 4.56 -11.21
C TRP A 123 -12.96 5.07 -10.74
N SER A 124 -13.67 4.26 -9.96
CA SER A 124 -15.01 4.59 -9.48
C SER A 124 -15.18 4.25 -8.00
N PHE A 125 -16.02 5.03 -7.32
CA PHE A 125 -16.32 4.81 -5.92
C PHE A 125 -17.16 3.54 -5.76
N THR A 126 -16.70 2.61 -4.92
CA THR A 126 -17.45 1.38 -4.61
C THR A 126 -18.33 1.51 -3.37
N PHE A 127 -18.29 2.66 -2.70
CA PHE A 127 -18.98 2.96 -1.44
C PHE A 127 -19.45 4.43 -1.37
N GLY A 128 -20.18 4.76 -0.31
CA GLY A 128 -20.53 6.14 0.04
C GLY A 128 -21.58 6.78 -0.86
N LYS A 129 -21.71 8.12 -0.76
CA LYS A 129 -22.72 8.94 -1.45
C LYS A 129 -22.64 8.80 -2.98
N TYR A 130 -21.43 8.69 -3.51
CA TYR A 130 -21.16 8.65 -4.95
C TYR A 130 -20.83 7.24 -5.47
N LYS A 131 -21.29 6.19 -4.79
CA LYS A 131 -21.09 4.82 -5.23
C LYS A 131 -21.53 4.64 -6.69
N GLY A 132 -20.61 4.11 -7.52
CA GLY A 132 -20.78 3.88 -8.95
C GLY A 132 -20.35 5.05 -9.85
N LYS A 133 -20.11 6.25 -9.30
CA LYS A 133 -19.55 7.37 -10.07
C LYS A 133 -18.02 7.30 -10.12
N THR A 134 -17.45 7.83 -11.19
CA THR A 134 -16.01 7.94 -11.38
C THR A 134 -15.41 9.04 -10.50
N MET A 135 -14.12 8.94 -10.21
CA MET A 135 -13.41 10.01 -9.48
C MET A 135 -13.54 11.35 -10.21
N ASN A 136 -13.41 11.35 -11.54
CA ASN A 136 -13.48 12.56 -12.36
C ASN A 136 -14.87 13.23 -12.29
N GLU A 137 -15.96 12.46 -12.33
CA GLU A 137 -17.30 13.00 -12.13
C GLU A 137 -17.45 13.69 -10.76
N VAL A 138 -16.94 13.05 -9.70
CA VAL A 138 -17.06 13.61 -8.34
C VAL A 138 -16.15 14.83 -8.15
N ILE A 139 -14.97 14.87 -8.77
CA ILE A 139 -14.10 16.08 -8.78
C ILE A 139 -14.88 17.27 -9.34
N GLN A 140 -15.64 17.07 -10.43
CA GLN A 140 -16.40 18.13 -11.09
C GLN A 140 -17.69 18.50 -10.35
N GLU A 141 -18.36 17.52 -9.73
CA GLU A 141 -19.66 17.71 -9.08
C GLU A 141 -19.53 18.21 -7.64
N ASP A 142 -18.56 17.72 -6.87
CA ASP A 142 -18.46 17.96 -5.43
C ASP A 142 -17.00 17.91 -4.95
N SER A 143 -16.30 19.04 -5.13
CA SER A 143 -14.93 19.21 -4.67
C SER A 143 -14.76 19.01 -3.16
N ASN A 144 -15.80 19.26 -2.36
CA ASN A 144 -15.74 19.12 -0.91
C ASN A 144 -15.75 17.64 -0.50
N TYR A 145 -16.58 16.83 -1.16
CA TYR A 145 -16.55 15.39 -0.94
C TYR A 145 -15.21 14.78 -1.36
N MET A 146 -14.62 15.25 -2.46
CA MET A 146 -13.30 14.79 -2.89
C MET A 146 -12.22 15.09 -1.84
N LYS A 147 -12.19 16.32 -1.31
CA LYS A 147 -11.28 16.70 -0.22
C LYS A 147 -11.45 15.80 1.01
N TRP A 148 -12.70 15.58 1.44
CA TRP A 148 -12.98 14.68 2.56
C TRP A 148 -12.50 13.25 2.29
N PHE A 149 -12.72 12.73 1.08
CA PHE A 149 -12.29 11.39 0.70
C PHE A 149 -10.76 11.27 0.76
N LEU A 150 -10.05 12.24 0.18
CA LEU A 150 -8.58 12.29 0.17
C LEU A 150 -7.99 12.34 1.59
N ASP A 151 -8.61 13.11 2.49
CA ASP A 151 -8.12 13.30 3.86
C ASP A 151 -8.42 12.12 4.79
N THR A 152 -9.51 11.38 4.54
CA THR A 152 -10.04 10.42 5.53
C THR A 152 -10.03 8.96 5.10
N LYS A 153 -10.01 8.69 3.79
CA LYS A 153 -10.26 7.34 3.25
C LYS A 153 -9.33 6.93 2.11
N ALA A 154 -8.71 7.87 1.41
CA ALA A 154 -7.91 7.58 0.24
C ALA A 154 -6.66 6.77 0.60
N SER A 155 -6.36 5.76 -0.22
CA SER A 155 -5.08 5.07 -0.23
C SER A 155 -4.05 5.83 -1.06
N GLU A 156 -2.77 5.44 -0.97
CA GLU A 156 -1.72 5.95 -1.87
C GLU A 156 -2.09 5.83 -3.36
N TYR A 157 -2.81 4.78 -3.74
CA TYR A 157 -3.24 4.57 -5.12
C TYR A 157 -4.32 5.57 -5.53
N ASP A 158 -5.27 5.87 -4.64
CA ASP A 158 -6.36 6.80 -4.90
C ASP A 158 -5.83 8.24 -5.00
N ILE A 159 -4.87 8.61 -4.15
CA ILE A 159 -4.13 9.87 -4.22
C ILE A 159 -3.49 10.01 -5.60
N LYS A 160 -2.74 9.00 -6.06
CA LYS A 160 -2.12 9.03 -7.40
C LYS A 160 -3.15 9.16 -8.52
N CYS A 161 -4.30 8.49 -8.41
CA CYS A 161 -5.38 8.65 -9.39
C CYS A 161 -5.88 10.10 -9.43
N TYR A 162 -6.07 10.73 -8.26
CA TYR A 162 -6.45 12.14 -8.18
C TYR A 162 -5.40 13.04 -8.85
N GLU A 163 -4.13 12.89 -8.51
CA GLU A 163 -3.03 13.69 -9.08
C GLU A 163 -2.94 13.56 -10.61
N LEU A 164 -3.20 12.36 -11.16
CA LEU A 164 -3.21 12.11 -12.61
C LEU A 164 -4.39 12.75 -13.33
N LEU A 165 -5.54 12.85 -12.66
CA LEU A 165 -6.76 13.44 -13.19
C LEU A 165 -6.71 14.97 -13.15
N THR A 166 -6.23 15.53 -12.04
CA THR A 166 -6.23 16.98 -11.81
C THR A 166 -4.93 17.66 -12.22
N GLY A 167 -3.82 16.92 -12.27
CA GLY A 167 -2.47 17.47 -12.37
C GLY A 167 -1.99 18.16 -11.08
N GLU A 168 -2.79 18.12 -10.02
CA GLU A 168 -2.48 18.73 -8.72
C GLU A 168 -1.74 17.72 -7.85
N LYS A 169 -0.50 18.02 -7.47
CA LYS A 169 0.22 17.23 -6.48
C LYS A 169 -0.31 17.53 -5.08
N LEU A 170 -0.66 16.48 -4.35
CA LEU A 170 -1.04 16.62 -2.95
C LEU A 170 0.23 16.67 -2.08
N PRO A 171 0.23 17.48 -1.01
CA PRO A 171 1.37 17.55 -0.12
C PRO A 171 1.56 16.20 0.58
N THR A 172 2.82 15.77 0.66
CA THR A 172 3.21 14.59 1.44
C THR A 172 2.91 14.79 2.93
N GLU A 173 2.90 13.70 3.72
CA GLU A 173 2.76 13.80 5.18
C GLU A 173 3.83 14.71 5.79
N GLU A 174 5.07 14.60 5.29
CA GLU A 174 6.19 15.42 5.76
C GLU A 174 5.99 16.91 5.41
N GLU A 175 5.56 17.23 4.19
CA GLU A 175 5.25 18.61 3.80
C GLU A 175 4.07 19.17 4.59
N SER A 176 3.06 18.34 4.89
CA SER A 176 1.90 18.73 5.69
C SER A 176 2.29 19.03 7.14
N LYS A 177 3.17 18.20 7.72
CA LYS A 177 3.73 18.41 9.06
C LYS A 177 4.62 19.65 9.12
N GLN A 178 5.53 19.79 8.16
CA GLN A 178 6.39 20.97 8.04
C GLN A 178 5.56 22.25 7.94
N ARG A 179 4.49 22.21 7.13
CA ARG A 179 3.58 23.36 6.99
C ARG A 179 2.89 23.69 8.31
N LEU A 180 2.41 22.70 9.06
CA LEU A 180 1.80 22.91 10.37
C LEU A 180 2.76 23.57 11.36
N GLU A 181 4.01 23.10 11.41
CA GLU A 181 5.07 23.67 12.25
C GLU A 181 5.37 25.13 11.87
N LEU A 182 5.51 25.41 10.58
CA LEU A 182 5.73 26.77 10.09
C LEU A 182 4.54 27.69 10.37
N MET A 183 3.30 27.21 10.24
CA MET A 183 2.12 28.01 10.57
C MET A 183 2.07 28.35 12.06
N ALA A 184 2.39 27.39 12.94
CA ALA A 184 2.46 27.64 14.38
C ALA A 184 3.50 28.72 14.70
N LYS A 185 4.70 28.61 14.14
CA LYS A 185 5.78 29.59 14.30
C LYS A 185 5.42 30.97 13.76
N LEU A 186 4.76 31.02 12.60
CA LEU A 186 4.31 32.29 12.02
C LEU A 186 3.32 32.99 12.94
N ASN A 187 2.34 32.27 13.50
CA ASN A 187 1.35 32.86 14.40
C ASN A 187 2.01 33.44 15.66
N GLU A 188 2.97 32.72 16.26
CA GLU A 188 3.75 33.19 17.41
C GLU A 188 4.51 34.48 17.10
N LEU A 189 5.23 34.54 15.97
CA LEU A 189 5.98 35.73 15.57
C LEU A 189 5.07 36.92 15.24
N VAL A 190 3.89 36.67 14.66
CA VAL A 190 2.93 37.74 14.38
C VAL A 190 2.42 38.35 15.69
N GLU A 191 2.19 37.54 16.72
CA GLU A 191 1.83 38.02 18.06
C GLU A 191 2.98 38.82 18.70
N GLU A 192 4.21 38.32 18.66
CA GLU A 192 5.37 39.01 19.25
C GLU A 192 5.73 40.34 18.57
N THR A 193 5.59 40.41 17.24
CA THR A 193 5.95 41.60 16.46
C THR A 193 4.79 42.59 16.26
N GLU A 194 3.63 42.32 16.88
CA GLU A 194 2.37 43.07 16.68
C GLU A 194 2.04 43.26 15.19
N CYS A 195 2.35 42.27 14.35
CA CYS A 195 2.19 42.40 12.92
C CYS A 195 0.71 42.32 12.50
N ASP A 196 0.28 43.23 11.61
CA ASP A 196 -1.08 43.20 11.06
C ASP A 196 -1.27 41.95 10.17
N TYR A 197 -2.06 40.99 10.68
CA TYR A 197 -2.46 39.78 9.96
C TYR A 197 -3.10 40.09 8.59
N GLU A 198 -3.89 41.15 8.45
CA GLU A 198 -4.53 41.52 7.19
C GLU A 198 -3.54 42.12 6.19
N ALA A 199 -2.44 42.72 6.66
CA ALA A 199 -1.36 43.15 5.80
C ALA A 199 -0.58 41.95 5.24
N LEU A 200 -0.38 40.92 6.06
CA LEU A 200 0.33 39.70 5.67
C LEU A 200 -0.45 38.92 4.60
N LYS A 201 -1.77 38.74 4.79
CA LYS A 201 -2.67 38.14 3.79
C LYS A 201 -2.65 38.88 2.45
N ARG A 202 -2.74 40.22 2.49
CA ARG A 202 -2.68 41.07 1.30
C ARG A 202 -1.34 40.96 0.58
N HIS A 203 -0.23 40.87 1.30
CA HIS A 203 1.10 40.72 0.72
C HIS A 203 1.24 39.42 -0.07
N TYR A 204 0.80 38.30 0.51
CA TYR A 204 0.89 36.97 -0.12
C TYR A 204 -0.28 36.63 -1.05
N LYS A 205 -1.26 37.53 -1.20
CA LYS A 205 -2.46 37.38 -2.03
C LYS A 205 -3.27 36.12 -1.68
N VAL A 206 -3.42 35.87 -0.39
CA VAL A 206 -4.19 34.74 0.16
C VAL A 206 -5.43 35.26 0.88
N SER A 207 -6.51 34.48 0.85
CA SER A 207 -7.75 34.79 1.58
C SER A 207 -7.68 34.33 3.03
N SER A 208 -6.82 33.34 3.32
CA SER A 208 -6.56 32.79 4.64
C SER A 208 -5.10 32.36 4.77
N ASN A 209 -4.56 32.38 5.99
CA ASN A 209 -3.20 31.87 6.26
C ASN A 209 -3.09 30.38 5.88
N ASN A 210 -4.19 29.63 5.96
CA ASN A 210 -4.28 28.23 5.52
C ASN A 210 -4.08 28.05 4.01
N GLU A 211 -4.01 29.13 3.23
CA GLU A 211 -3.74 29.10 1.79
C GLU A 211 -2.27 29.44 1.48
N MET A 212 -1.46 29.87 2.46
CA MET A 212 -0.04 30.18 2.24
C MET A 212 0.76 28.92 1.95
N THR A 213 1.60 28.96 0.91
CA THR A 213 2.53 27.87 0.59
C THR A 213 3.66 27.78 1.62
N ILE A 214 4.36 26.64 1.68
CA ILE A 214 5.53 26.48 2.56
C ILE A 214 6.57 27.58 2.32
N ALA A 215 6.84 27.93 1.05
CA ALA A 215 7.77 28.98 0.69
C ALA A 215 7.32 30.36 1.21
N GLN A 216 6.03 30.68 1.07
CA GLN A 216 5.46 31.93 1.59
C GLN A 216 5.51 31.98 3.13
N LEU A 217 5.24 30.87 3.81
CA LEU A 217 5.37 30.77 5.27
C LEU A 217 6.80 31.00 5.72
N GLN A 218 7.78 30.38 5.07
CA GLN A 218 9.21 30.55 5.37
C GLN A 218 9.68 31.99 5.16
N GLU A 219 9.26 32.63 4.06
CA GLU A 219 9.59 34.02 3.77
C GLU A 219 8.97 34.99 4.79
N ALA A 220 7.72 34.74 5.18
CA ALA A 220 7.02 35.54 6.19
C ALA A 220 7.72 35.45 7.53
N ILE A 221 8.03 34.23 7.99
CA ILE A 221 8.77 33.97 9.23
C ILE A 221 10.11 34.70 9.20
N SER A 222 10.91 34.54 8.14
CA SER A 222 12.23 35.19 8.02
C SER A 222 12.13 36.72 8.06
N THR A 223 11.05 37.29 7.53
CA THR A 223 10.82 38.74 7.53
C THR A 223 10.46 39.24 8.92
N LEU A 224 9.65 38.51 9.68
CA LEU A 224 9.27 38.86 11.04
C LEU A 224 10.41 38.65 12.03
N GLU A 225 11.19 37.58 11.88
CA GLU A 225 12.40 37.34 12.71
C GLU A 225 13.42 38.47 12.60
N LYS A 226 13.49 39.18 11.47
CA LYS A 226 14.37 40.35 11.30
C LYS A 226 13.86 41.62 12.01
N ARG A 227 12.62 41.62 12.50
CA ARG A 227 12.00 42.75 13.21
C ARG A 227 12.10 42.63 14.72
N LEU A 228 12.45 41.44 15.23
CA LEU A 228 12.83 41.17 16.62
C LEU A 228 14.27 41.66 16.87
#